data_AF-A0A850QGW9-F1
#
_entry.id   AF-A0A850QGW9-F1
#
_cell.length_a   1.000
_cell.length_b   1.000
_cell.length_c   1.000
_cell.angle_alpha   90.00
_cell.angle_beta   90.00
_cell.angle_gamma   90.00
#
_symmetry.space_group_name_H-M   'P 1'
#
loop_
_entity.id
_entity.type
_entity.pdbx_description
1 polymer ?
#
loop_
_entity_poly.entity_id
_entity_poly.type
_entity_poly.pdbx_seq_one_letter_code
_entity_poly.pdbx_strand_id
1 'polypeptide(L)'
;MEAVFFCHGMPGSKADATLLHKANPDVDIVAVDLLANAPDDVDVAFANVLHSNAIGADKGGVVLAGFSIGAMAAIKIAATRPDIVSRLILIS
;
A
#
# COMPACT_ATOMS: atom_id res chain seq x y z
N MET A 1 0.03 16.31 -1.35
CA MET A 1 0.24 15.43 -0.20
C MET A 1 0.48 14.05 -0.80
N GLU A 2 1.62 13.43 -0.50
CA GLU A 2 2.01 12.14 -1.06
C GLU A 2 1.28 11.04 -0.26
N ALA A 3 0.43 10.25 -0.90
CA ALA A 3 -0.30 9.16 -0.24
C ALA A 3 0.56 7.89 -0.21
N VAL A 4 0.69 7.29 0.97
CA VAL A 4 1.44 6.05 1.19
C VAL A 4 0.47 4.90 1.44
N PHE A 5 0.43 3.94 0.53
CA PHE A 5 -0.32 2.71 0.71
C PHE A 5 0.53 1.67 1.41
N PHE A 6 0.06 1.24 2.58
CA PHE A 6 0.80 0.33 3.43
C PHE A 6 0.21 -1.08 3.41
N CYS A 7 1.06 -2.07 3.09
CA CYS A 7 0.78 -3.49 3.13
C CYS A 7 1.48 -4.11 4.36
N HIS A 8 0.71 -4.59 5.33
CA HIS A 8 1.24 -5.12 6.59
C HIS A 8 1.91 -6.50 6.43
N GLY A 9 2.63 -6.94 7.46
CA GLY A 9 3.23 -8.28 7.52
C GLY A 9 2.31 -9.32 8.15
N MET A 10 2.77 -10.56 8.21
CA MET A 10 2.14 -11.62 9.01
C MET A 10 2.87 -11.78 10.35
N PRO A 11 2.17 -11.99 11.48
CA PRO A 11 0.71 -12.13 11.65
C PRO A 11 -0.02 -10.79 11.90
N GLY A 12 0.53 -9.68 11.40
CA GLY A 12 0.05 -8.32 11.64
C GLY A 12 -1.28 -7.99 10.96
N SER A 13 -1.63 -6.71 10.98
CA SER A 13 -2.88 -6.21 10.39
C SER A 13 -2.73 -4.75 9.95
N LYS A 14 -3.79 -4.18 9.35
CA LYS A 14 -3.85 -2.73 9.05
C LYS A 14 -3.55 -1.83 10.26
N ALA A 15 -3.70 -2.33 11.50
CA ALA A 15 -3.36 -1.59 12.71
C ALA A 15 -1.87 -1.22 12.81
N ASP A 16 -0.98 -1.96 12.13
CA ASP A 16 0.46 -1.69 12.09
C ASP A 16 0.77 -0.32 11.45
N ALA A 17 -0.14 0.20 10.61
CA ALA A 17 -0.05 1.56 10.08
C ALA A 17 -0.09 2.66 11.15
N THR A 18 -0.55 2.34 12.37
CA THR A 18 -0.52 3.28 13.51
C THR A 18 0.92 3.66 13.86
N LEU A 19 1.86 2.72 13.76
CA LEU A 19 3.28 3.00 14.02
C LEU A 19 3.84 3.96 12.98
N LEU A 20 3.48 3.74 11.70
CA LEU A 20 3.89 4.60 10.59
C LEU A 20 3.29 6.01 10.72
N HIS A 21 2.01 6.12 11.06
CA HIS A 21 1.36 7.42 11.32
C HIS A 21 2.03 8.16 12.48
N LYS A 22 2.32 7.47 13.58
CA LYS A 22 2.95 8.10 14.75
C LYS A 22 4.32 8.68 14.43
N ALA A 23 5.09 8.02 13.56
CA ALA A 23 6.38 8.51 13.10
C ALA A 23 6.27 9.57 11.99
N ASN A 24 5.15 9.60 11.25
CA ASN A 24 4.95 10.43 10.06
C ASN A 24 3.56 11.10 10.10
N PRO A 25 3.31 12.05 11.02
CA PRO A 25 1.97 12.59 11.27
C PRO A 25 1.37 13.38 10.11
N ASP A 26 2.19 13.90 9.21
CA ASP A 26 1.77 14.70 8.05
C ASP A 26 1.63 13.89 6.76
N VAL A 27 1.84 12.57 6.82
CA VAL A 27 1.73 11.67 5.69
C VAL A 27 0.38 10.96 5.74
N ASP A 28 -0.34 11.02 4.62
CA ASP A 28 -1.60 10.27 4.46
C ASP A 28 -1.28 8.80 4.19
N ILE A 29 -1.39 7.94 5.21
CA ILE A 29 -1.09 6.52 5.11
C ILE A 29 -2.39 5.72 5.00
N VAL A 30 -2.60 5.09 3.85
CA VAL A 30 -3.74 4.22 3.61
C VAL A 30 -3.33 2.78 3.88
N ALA A 31 -3.78 2.24 5.00
CA ALA A 31 -3.50 0.86 5.36
C ALA A 31 -4.41 -0.10 4.59
N VAL A 32 -3.82 -1.07 3.90
CA VAL A 32 -4.57 -2.07 3.15
C VAL A 32 -4.48 -3.41 3.86
N ASP A 33 -5.65 -4.04 4.02
CA ASP A 33 -5.79 -5.30 4.72
C ASP A 33 -5.56 -6.47 3.75
N LEU A 34 -4.38 -7.09 3.84
CA LEU A 34 -4.00 -8.19 2.95
C LEU A 34 -4.84 -9.44 3.21
N LEU A 35 -5.30 -9.62 4.45
CA LEU A 35 -6.01 -10.83 4.88
C LEU A 35 -7.54 -10.72 4.71
N ALA A 36 -8.04 -9.53 4.38
CA ALA A 36 -9.45 -9.33 4.06
C ALA A 36 -9.85 -9.90 2.68
N ASN A 37 -8.89 -10.32 1.85
CA ASN A 37 -9.13 -10.82 0.49
C ASN A 37 -8.56 -12.23 0.33
N ALA A 38 -9.20 -13.05 -0.51
CA ALA A 38 -8.61 -14.33 -0.92
C ALA A 38 -7.31 -14.08 -1.69
N PRO A 39 -6.29 -14.96 -1.59
CA PRO A 39 -4.97 -14.75 -2.19
C PRO A 39 -4.99 -14.38 -3.68
N ASP A 40 -5.92 -14.96 -4.44
CA ASP A 40 -6.06 -14.73 -5.89
C ASP A 40 -6.71 -13.37 -6.22
N ASP A 41 -7.41 -12.76 -5.25
CA ASP A 41 -8.12 -11.49 -5.42
C ASP A 41 -7.34 -10.29 -4.88
N VAL A 42 -6.27 -10.53 -4.11
CA VAL A 42 -5.47 -9.48 -3.45
C VAL A 42 -4.96 -8.47 -4.49
N ASP A 43 -4.35 -8.93 -5.59
CA ASP A 43 -3.72 -8.03 -6.56
C ASP A 43 -4.77 -7.11 -7.24
N VAL A 44 -5.96 -7.64 -7.56
CA VAL A 44 -7.07 -6.89 -8.18
C VAL A 44 -7.72 -5.94 -7.18
N ALA A 45 -8.02 -6.41 -5.97
CA ALA A 45 -8.61 -5.59 -4.92
C ALA A 45 -7.72 -4.38 -4.59
N PHE A 46 -6.41 -4.60 -4.50
CA PHE A 46 -5.44 -3.55 -4.23
C PHE A 46 -5.27 -2.59 -5.41
N ALA A 47 -5.19 -3.10 -6.65
CA ALA A 47 -5.14 -2.24 -7.83
C ALA A 47 -6.38 -1.33 -7.95
N ASN A 48 -7.55 -1.82 -7.57
CA ASN A 48 -8.80 -1.05 -7.53
C ASN A 48 -8.78 0.02 -6.43
N VAL A 49 -8.38 -0.36 -5.21
CA VAL A 49 -8.22 0.61 -4.09
C VAL A 49 -7.23 1.71 -4.47
N LEU A 50 -6.09 1.35 -5.06
CA LEU A 50 -5.11 2.31 -5.53
C LEU A 50 -5.69 3.20 -6.62
N HIS A 51 -6.41 2.65 -7.59
CA HIS A 51 -6.99 3.44 -8.67
C HIS A 51 -7.98 4.47 -8.14
N SER A 52 -8.91 4.07 -7.26
CA SER A 52 -9.89 4.97 -6.67
C SER A 52 -9.26 6.10 -5.86
N ASN A 53 -8.16 5.84 -5.16
CA ASN A 53 -7.46 6.86 -4.38
C ASN A 53 -6.46 7.69 -5.21
N ALA A 54 -5.85 7.09 -6.23
CA ALA A 54 -4.94 7.77 -7.15
C ALA A 54 -5.68 8.76 -8.05
N ILE A 55 -6.93 8.46 -8.43
CA ILE A 55 -7.81 9.45 -9.09
C ILE A 55 -8.06 10.67 -8.18
N GLY A 56 -8.00 10.51 -6.85
CA GLY A 56 -8.04 11.63 -5.91
C GLY A 56 -6.68 12.34 -5.71
N ALA A 57 -5.58 11.70 -6.09
CA ALA A 57 -4.23 12.23 -5.98
C ALA A 57 -3.74 12.76 -7.33
N ASP A 58 -4.19 13.96 -7.72
CA ASP A 58 -3.81 14.69 -8.95
C ASP A 58 -2.29 15.04 -9.07
N LYS A 59 -1.38 14.39 -8.33
CA LYS A 59 -0.01 14.89 -8.08
C LYS A 59 1.08 13.81 -7.96
N GLY A 60 1.32 13.04 -9.02
CA GLY A 60 2.61 12.35 -9.18
C GLY A 60 2.69 10.90 -8.68
N GLY A 61 1.55 10.19 -8.65
CA GLY A 61 1.49 8.76 -8.33
C GLY A 61 1.40 8.45 -6.83
N VAL A 62 1.40 7.16 -6.51
CA VAL A 62 1.26 6.64 -5.15
C VAL A 62 2.54 5.96 -4.69
N VAL A 63 2.85 6.10 -3.40
CA VAL A 63 3.95 5.37 -2.76
C VAL A 63 3.39 4.08 -2.19
N LEU A 64 4.02 2.96 -2.49
CA LEU A 64 3.71 1.66 -1.87
C LEU A 64 4.76 1.34 -0.81
N ALA A 65 4.32 1.03 0.40
CA ALA A 65 5.16 0.53 1.48
C ALA A 65 4.69 -0.88 1.88
N GLY A 66 5.59 -1.85 1.92
CA GLY A 66 5.27 -3.21 2.32
C GLY A 66 6.21 -3.74 3.40
N PHE A 67 5.64 -4.34 4.44
CA PHE A 67 6.36 -4.95 5.55
C PHE A 67 6.30 -6.48 5.50
N SER A 68 7.45 -7.16 5.60
CA SER A 68 7.55 -8.62 5.57
C SER A 68 6.84 -9.22 4.34
N ILE A 69 5.86 -10.12 4.50
CA ILE A 69 5.08 -10.63 3.36
C ILE A 69 4.28 -9.55 2.61
N GLY A 70 3.94 -8.44 3.27
CA GLY A 70 3.36 -7.27 2.62
C GLY A 70 4.30 -6.60 1.63
N ALA A 71 5.62 -6.79 1.76
CA ALA A 71 6.59 -6.36 0.75
C ALA A 71 6.40 -7.10 -0.58
N MET A 72 6.07 -8.40 -0.53
CA MET A 72 5.78 -9.18 -1.75
C MET A 72 4.50 -8.71 -2.42
N ALA A 73 3.46 -8.39 -1.64
CA ALA A 73 2.23 -7.80 -2.18
C ALA A 73 2.53 -6.43 -2.84
N ALA A 74 3.27 -5.56 -2.17
CA ALA A 74 3.64 -4.25 -2.71
C ALA A 74 4.42 -4.37 -4.03
N ILE A 75 5.34 -5.35 -4.16
CA ILE A 75 6.06 -5.63 -5.41
C ILE A 75 5.11 -6.06 -6.53
N LYS A 76 4.21 -7.02 -6.26
CA LYS A 76 3.24 -7.51 -7.25
C LYS A 76 2.35 -6.39 -7.78
N ILE A 77 1.88 -5.54 -6.88
CA ILE A 77 1.04 -4.40 -7.23
C ILE A 77 1.83 -3.38 -8.06
N ALA A 78 3.06 -3.03 -7.66
CA ALA A 78 3.92 -2.14 -8.45
C ALA A 78 4.21 -2.68 -9.86
N ALA A 79 4.42 -4.00 -9.99
CA ALA A 79 4.62 -4.65 -11.27
C ALA A 79 3.35 -4.63 -12.15
N THR A 80 2.17 -4.68 -11.53
CA THR A 80 0.87 -4.70 -12.25
C THR A 80 0.42 -3.29 -12.64
N ARG A 81 0.75 -2.28 -11.84
CA ARG A 81 0.33 -0.88 -12.00
C ARG A 81 1.52 0.10 -11.97
N PRO A 82 2.54 -0.09 -12.82
CA PRO A 82 3.70 0.80 -12.86
C PRO A 82 3.35 2.22 -13.33
N ASP A 83 2.18 2.39 -13.96
CA ASP A 83 1.65 3.66 -14.44
C ASP A 83 1.27 4.63 -13.31
N ILE A 84 0.93 4.12 -12.13
CA ILE A 84 0.51 4.95 -10.99
C ILE A 84 1.45 4.87 -9.79
N VAL A 85 2.31 3.86 -9.68
CA VAL A 85 3.23 3.72 -8.54
C VAL A 85 4.49 4.55 -8.78
N SER A 86 4.73 5.55 -7.94
CA SER A 86 5.88 6.46 -8.06
C SER A 86 7.09 6.02 -7.25
N ARG A 87 6.86 5.24 -6.18
CA ARG A 87 7.91 4.74 -5.30
C ARG A 87 7.47 3.44 -4.61
N LEU A 88 8.43 2.56 -4.40
CA LEU A 88 8.27 1.32 -3.63
C LEU A 88 9.22 1.33 -2.43
N ILE A 89 8.70 1.09 -1.24
CA ILE A 89 9.42 0.99 0.04
C ILE A 89 9.23 -0.42 0.57
N LEU A 90 10.34 -1.13 0.80
CA LEU A 90 10.34 -2.51 1.26
C LEU A 90 10.96 -2.58 2.65
N ILE A 91 10.21 -3.09 3.61
CA ILE A 91 10.58 -3.18 5.03
C ILE A 91 10.58 -4.67 5.39
N SER A 92 11.67 -5.18 5.96
CA SER A 92 11.72 -6.57 6.44
C SER A 92 11.05 -6.72 7.78
#